data_AF-A0A951XW13-F1
#
_entry.id   AF-A0A951XW13-F1
#
_cell.length_a   1.000
_cell.length_b   1.000
_cell.length_c   1.000
_cell.angle_alpha   90.00
_cell.angle_beta   90.00
_cell.angle_gamma   90.00
#
_symmetry.space_group_name_H-M   'P 1'
#
loop_
_entity.id
_entity.type
_entity.pdbx_description
1 polymer ?
#
loop_
_entity_poly.entity_id
_entity_poly.type
_entity_poly.pdbx_seq_one_letter_code
_entity_poly.pdbx_strand_id
1 'polypeptide(L)'
;MTSIFEITDWSHVASFFIWTLAVCAIAKGLFGSLPAAELQYRLSLRDAPRRQRMNRLNWEINNRTKWDEDVVRRSPHAAKQPLTEAEVNARRSELQQLARSSLAWRAFTYFMGCFACQTFWTAVAVFALTRGVSGLPDCCFSSAGYSGAAILLSYVYGIRPAGAYSTEKRVRCENCGA
;
A
#
# COMPACT_ATOMS: atom_id res chain seq x y z
N MET A 1 14.13 -0.88 -24.15
CA MET A 1 12.77 -1.28 -23.72
C MET A 1 11.83 -1.19 -24.90
N THR A 2 11.01 -2.20 -25.16
CA THR A 2 10.09 -2.21 -26.32
C THR A 2 8.82 -1.42 -26.01
N SER A 3 8.38 -0.58 -26.94
CA SER A 3 7.10 0.12 -26.81
C SER A 3 5.97 -0.85 -27.13
N ILE A 4 4.85 -0.75 -26.44
CA ILE A 4 3.68 -1.59 -26.75
C ILE A 4 3.13 -1.31 -28.15
N PHE A 5 3.39 -0.12 -28.68
CA PHE A 5 2.97 0.32 -30.02
C PHE A 5 3.89 -0.21 -31.14
N GLU A 6 5.04 -0.78 -30.82
CA GLU A 6 6.02 -1.30 -31.79
C GLU A 6 5.94 -2.84 -31.95
N ILE A 7 4.98 -3.50 -31.29
CA ILE A 7 4.88 -4.96 -31.30
C ILE A 7 4.24 -5.42 -32.62
N THR A 8 5.08 -5.78 -33.58
CA THR A 8 4.66 -6.34 -34.88
C THR A 8 4.97 -7.83 -35.04
N ASP A 9 6.01 -8.32 -34.37
CA ASP A 9 6.62 -9.63 -34.62
C ASP A 9 6.83 -10.43 -33.32
N TRP A 10 6.99 -11.76 -33.46
CA TRP A 10 7.28 -12.65 -32.33
C TRP A 10 8.58 -12.29 -31.60
N SER A 11 9.56 -11.69 -32.29
CA SER A 11 10.79 -11.16 -31.68
C SER A 11 10.50 -9.98 -30.74
N HIS A 12 9.56 -9.11 -31.09
CA HIS A 12 9.12 -8.00 -30.25
C HIS A 12 8.37 -8.48 -29.01
N VAL A 13 7.58 -9.55 -29.15
CA VAL A 13 6.91 -10.22 -28.02
C VAL A 13 7.93 -10.83 -27.05
N ALA A 14 8.92 -11.56 -27.55
CA ALA A 14 9.98 -12.13 -26.71
C ALA A 14 10.79 -11.05 -25.98
N SER A 15 11.14 -9.98 -26.69
CA SER A 15 11.82 -8.81 -26.11
C SER A 15 10.97 -8.14 -25.02
N PHE A 16 9.65 -8.02 -25.22
CA PHE A 16 8.73 -7.50 -24.20
C PHE A 16 8.75 -8.35 -22.92
N PHE A 17 8.72 -9.68 -23.02
CA PHE A 17 8.80 -10.55 -21.84
C PHE A 17 10.15 -10.45 -21.13
N ILE A 18 11.27 -10.38 -21.86
CA ILE A 18 12.60 -10.19 -21.26
C ILE A 18 12.66 -8.87 -20.49
N TRP A 19 12.17 -7.77 -21.07
CA TRP A 19 12.09 -6.49 -20.39
C TRP A 19 11.14 -6.52 -19.18
N THR A 20 10.03 -7.26 -19.26
CA THR A 20 9.13 -7.46 -18.11
C THR A 20 9.85 -8.16 -16.96
N LEU A 21 10.61 -9.21 -17.25
CA LEU A 21 11.41 -9.92 -16.23
C LEU A 21 12.50 -9.02 -15.64
N ALA A 22 13.19 -8.23 -16.47
CA ALA A 22 14.18 -7.27 -16.02
C ALA A 22 13.57 -6.22 -15.09
N VAL A 23 12.42 -5.64 -15.45
CA VAL A 23 11.67 -4.68 -14.61
C VAL A 23 11.25 -5.33 -13.29
N CYS A 24 10.73 -6.56 -13.32
CA CYS A 24 10.39 -7.32 -12.11
C CYS A 24 11.59 -7.56 -11.20
N ALA A 25 12.74 -7.92 -11.77
CA ALA A 25 13.98 -8.15 -11.04
C ALA A 25 14.49 -6.85 -10.39
N ILE A 26 14.48 -5.74 -11.12
CA ILE A 26 14.87 -4.42 -10.61
C ILE A 26 13.90 -3.97 -9.51
N ALA A 27 12.59 -4.10 -9.73
CA ALA A 27 11.59 -3.74 -8.73
C ALA A 27 11.79 -4.55 -7.44
N LYS A 28 12.00 -5.87 -7.54
CA LYS A 28 12.33 -6.70 -6.38
C LYS A 28 13.66 -6.31 -5.73
N GLY A 29 14.68 -5.98 -6.52
CA GLY A 29 15.97 -5.55 -6.01
C GLY A 29 15.89 -4.22 -5.24
N LEU A 30 15.11 -3.27 -5.73
CA LEU A 30 14.94 -1.96 -5.09
C LEU A 30 14.04 -2.07 -3.86
N PHE A 31 12.84 -2.64 -4.01
CA PHE A 31 11.80 -2.63 -2.98
C PHE A 31 11.85 -3.82 -2.02
N GLY A 32 12.51 -4.92 -2.41
CA GLY A 32 12.73 -6.10 -1.56
C GLY A 32 14.08 -6.11 -0.83
N SER A 33 14.88 -5.05 -0.97
CA SER A 33 16.16 -4.91 -0.29
C SER A 33 15.98 -4.67 1.22
N LEU A 34 16.99 -5.07 2.02
CA LEU A 34 17.06 -4.77 3.45
C LEU A 34 16.82 -3.28 3.80
N PRO A 35 17.40 -2.28 3.09
CA PRO A 35 17.10 -0.88 3.36
C PRO A 35 15.64 -0.51 3.07
N ALA A 36 15.00 -1.11 2.06
CA ALA A 36 13.59 -0.89 1.80
C ALA A 36 12.70 -1.46 2.91
N ALA A 37 13.05 -2.64 3.44
CA ALA A 37 12.37 -3.25 4.58
C ALA A 37 12.52 -2.42 5.87
N GLU A 38 13.73 -1.94 6.17
CA GLU A 38 13.99 -1.06 7.31
C GLU A 38 13.25 0.28 7.18
N LEU A 39 13.19 0.85 5.97
CA LEU A 39 12.39 2.03 5.70
C LEU A 39 10.91 1.76 5.98
N GLN A 40 10.34 0.67 5.44
CA GLN A 40 8.96 0.26 5.72
C GLN A 40 8.70 0.11 7.23
N TYR A 41 9.64 -0.49 7.97
CA TYR A 41 9.54 -0.66 9.41
C TYR A 41 9.50 0.69 10.14
N ARG A 42 10.43 1.60 9.87
CA ARG A 42 10.45 2.93 10.49
C ARG A 42 9.23 3.77 10.16
N LEU A 43 8.73 3.65 8.94
CA LEU A 43 7.50 4.31 8.51
C LEU A 43 6.30 3.74 9.27
N SER A 44 6.24 2.42 9.48
CA SER A 44 5.17 1.78 10.25
C SER A 44 5.14 2.25 11.71
N LEU A 45 6.31 2.46 12.33
CA LEU A 45 6.43 2.98 13.69
C LEU A 45 5.93 4.43 13.81
N ARG A 46 6.25 5.28 12.84
CA ARG A 46 5.73 6.66 12.79
C ARG A 46 4.22 6.72 12.59
N ASP A 47 3.67 5.70 11.93
CA ASP A 47 2.25 5.59 11.59
C ASP A 47 1.37 5.02 12.69
N ALA A 48 1.90 4.11 13.49
CA ALA A 48 1.17 3.43 14.55
C ALA A 48 0.32 4.38 15.43
N PRO A 49 0.87 5.49 15.98
CA PRO A 49 0.08 6.39 16.83
C PRO A 49 -1.01 7.13 16.05
N ARG A 50 -0.76 7.49 14.79
CA ARG A 50 -1.74 8.17 13.93
C ARG A 50 -2.91 7.25 13.59
N ARG A 51 -2.64 5.99 13.25
CA ARG A 51 -3.66 4.96 12.98
C ARG A 51 -4.48 4.65 14.23
N GLN A 52 -3.84 4.54 15.38
CA GLN A 52 -4.53 4.36 16.66
C GLN A 52 -5.49 5.53 16.95
N ARG A 53 -5.04 6.77 16.76
CA ARG A 53 -5.90 7.97 16.93
C ARG A 53 -7.08 7.97 15.96
N MET A 54 -6.87 7.64 14.69
CA MET A 54 -7.98 7.55 13.72
C MET A 54 -9.00 6.46 14.09
N ASN A 55 -8.53 5.29 14.51
CA ASN A 55 -9.41 4.20 14.93
C ASN A 55 -10.20 4.56 16.18
N ARG A 56 -9.56 5.24 17.14
CA ARG A 56 -10.21 5.80 18.32
C ARG A 56 -11.32 6.78 17.95
N LEU A 57 -11.00 7.79 17.13
CA LEU A 57 -11.98 8.79 16.69
C LEU A 57 -13.16 8.16 15.94
N ASN A 58 -12.89 7.19 15.05
CA ASN A 58 -13.94 6.49 14.33
C ASN A 58 -14.86 5.70 15.28
N TRP A 59 -14.28 5.05 16.30
CA TRP A 59 -15.07 4.36 17.31
C TRP A 59 -15.91 5.33 18.16
N GLU A 60 -15.35 6.47 18.57
CA GLU A 60 -16.08 7.50 19.34
C GLU A 60 -17.27 8.06 18.55
N ILE A 61 -17.09 8.32 17.25
CA ILE A 61 -18.14 8.81 16.36
C ILE A 61 -19.26 7.77 16.19
N ASN A 62 -18.91 6.49 15.99
CA ASN A 62 -19.87 5.43 15.75
C ASN A 62 -20.67 5.07 17.01
N ASN A 63 -20.03 5.04 18.18
CA ASN A 63 -20.68 4.67 19.44
C ASN A 63 -21.26 5.89 20.18
N ARG A 64 -20.96 7.11 19.74
CA ARG A 64 -21.33 8.38 20.40
C ARG A 64 -20.95 8.39 21.89
N THR A 65 -19.83 7.76 22.23
CA THR A 65 -19.32 7.65 23.59
C THR A 65 -17.83 7.95 23.59
N LYS A 66 -17.35 8.58 24.68
CA LYS A 66 -15.93 8.89 24.82
C LYS A 66 -15.12 7.59 24.87
N TRP A 67 -13.95 7.57 24.24
CA TRP A 67 -13.09 6.40 24.28
C TRP A 67 -12.54 6.20 25.68
N ASP A 68 -12.75 5.01 26.21
CA ASP A 68 -12.14 4.49 27.41
C ASP A 68 -11.81 3.02 27.19
N GLU A 69 -10.65 2.56 27.65
CA GLU A 69 -10.22 1.17 27.44
C GLU A 69 -11.21 0.18 28.06
N ASP A 70 -11.75 0.53 29.21
CA ASP A 70 -12.71 -0.29 29.96
C ASP A 70 -14.07 -0.37 29.23
N VAL A 71 -14.52 0.74 28.63
CA VAL A 71 -15.74 0.79 27.83
C VAL A 71 -15.58 -0.04 26.54
N VAL A 72 -14.42 0.04 25.89
CA VAL A 72 -14.13 -0.71 24.66
C VAL A 72 -14.05 -2.20 24.93
N ARG A 73 -13.45 -2.60 26.06
CA ARG A 73 -13.38 -4.00 26.54
C ARG A 73 -14.71 -4.52 27.12
N ARG A 74 -15.75 -3.67 27.17
CA ARG A 74 -17.07 -3.98 27.76
C ARG A 74 -16.96 -4.44 29.21
N SER A 75 -16.08 -3.82 30.01
CA SER A 75 -15.96 -4.18 31.41
C SER A 75 -17.24 -3.80 32.18
N PRO A 76 -17.62 -4.56 33.24
CA PRO A 76 -18.89 -4.38 33.94
C PRO A 76 -19.02 -3.04 34.67
N HIS A 77 -17.90 -2.40 35.00
CA HIS A 77 -17.84 -1.19 35.82
C HIS A 77 -17.62 0.10 35.01
N ALA A 78 -17.54 -0.01 33.68
CA ALA A 78 -17.26 1.14 32.83
C ALA A 78 -18.49 2.03 32.63
N ALA A 79 -18.44 3.27 33.12
CA ALA A 79 -19.47 4.27 32.86
C ALA A 79 -19.33 4.81 31.43
N LYS A 80 -20.37 4.63 30.61
CA LYS A 80 -20.43 5.21 29.26
C LYS A 80 -20.72 6.70 29.37
N GLN A 81 -19.74 7.55 29.05
CA GLN A 81 -19.96 8.98 28.93
C GLN A 81 -20.44 9.31 27.50
N PRO A 82 -21.70 9.75 27.30
CA PRO A 82 -22.21 10.10 25.97
C PRO A 82 -21.54 11.36 25.44
N LEU A 83 -21.27 11.39 24.13
CA LEU A 83 -20.79 12.58 23.44
C LEU A 83 -21.98 13.47 23.06
N THR A 84 -21.81 14.78 23.24
CA THR A 84 -22.74 15.78 22.72
C THR A 84 -22.60 15.92 21.20
N GLU A 85 -23.63 16.41 20.51
CA GLU A 85 -23.58 16.58 19.04
C GLU A 85 -22.49 17.57 18.59
N ALA A 86 -22.20 18.59 19.39
CA ALA A 86 -21.10 19.53 19.15
C ALA A 86 -19.73 18.82 19.19
N GLU A 87 -19.53 17.92 20.17
CA GLU A 87 -18.30 17.12 20.26
C GLU A 87 -18.19 16.12 19.11
N VAL A 88 -19.28 15.49 18.68
CA VAL A 88 -19.27 14.59 17.52
C VAL A 88 -18.82 15.34 16.25
N ASN A 89 -19.31 16.55 16.04
CA ASN A 89 -18.91 17.36 14.89
C ASN A 89 -17.44 17.82 14.98
N ALA A 90 -16.97 18.18 16.18
CA ALA A 90 -15.55 18.47 16.41
C ALA A 90 -14.67 17.25 16.08
N ARG A 91 -15.02 16.05 16.56
CA ARG A 91 -14.29 14.80 16.26
C ARG A 91 -14.31 14.44 14.78
N ARG A 92 -15.42 14.68 14.07
CA ARG A 92 -15.50 14.52 12.61
C ARG A 92 -14.54 15.46 11.88
N SER A 93 -14.47 16.72 12.29
CA SER A 93 -13.55 17.69 11.69
C SER A 93 -12.08 17.30 11.92
N GLU A 94 -11.76 16.81 13.12
CA GLU A 94 -10.44 16.30 13.48
C GLU A 94 -10.07 15.07 12.65
N LEU A 95 -11.02 14.14 12.46
CA LEU A 95 -10.83 12.97 11.60
C LEU A 95 -10.62 13.37 10.15
N GLN A 96 -11.36 14.34 9.63
CA GLN A 96 -11.17 14.85 8.26
C GLN A 96 -9.81 15.53 8.07
N GLN A 97 -9.34 16.28 9.07
CA GLN A 97 -8.02 16.91 9.05
C GLN A 97 -6.91 15.84 9.06
N LEU A 98 -7.02 14.83 9.92
CA LEU A 98 -6.11 13.68 9.95
C LEU A 98 -6.15 12.89 8.63
N ALA A 99 -7.34 12.70 8.05
CA ALA A 99 -7.50 12.02 6.76
C ALA A 99 -6.84 12.79 5.61
N ARG A 100 -6.98 14.12 5.56
CA ARG A 100 -6.32 14.96 4.55
C ARG A 100 -4.80 14.95 4.70
N SER A 101 -4.31 15.08 5.92
CA SER A 101 -2.87 15.06 6.20
C SER A 101 -2.20 13.69 5.92
N SER A 102 -2.99 12.61 5.88
CA SER A 102 -2.51 11.25 5.64
C SER A 102 -2.59 10.80 4.17
N LEU A 103 -3.05 11.62 3.23
CA LEU A 103 -3.17 11.23 1.82
C LEU A 103 -1.81 10.93 1.17
N ALA A 104 -0.85 11.85 1.28
CA ALA A 104 0.50 11.66 0.73
C ALA A 104 1.17 10.41 1.33
N TRP A 105 0.90 10.16 2.61
CA TRP A 105 1.46 9.03 3.31
C TRP A 105 0.82 7.69 2.94
N ARG A 106 -0.51 7.66 2.80
CA ARG A 106 -1.23 6.51 2.25
C ARG A 106 -0.73 6.20 0.85
N ALA A 107 -0.59 7.21 -0.01
CA ALA A 107 -0.04 7.05 -1.35
C ALA A 107 1.37 6.45 -1.31
N PHE A 108 2.24 6.90 -0.40
CA PHE A 108 3.58 6.34 -0.21
C PHE A 108 3.55 4.87 0.27
N THR A 109 2.65 4.54 1.20
CA THR A 109 2.47 3.17 1.69
C THR A 109 1.95 2.25 0.57
N TYR A 110 1.03 2.74 -0.26
CA TYR A 110 0.56 2.02 -1.46
C TYR A 110 1.68 1.84 -2.48
N PHE A 111 2.49 2.86 -2.72
CA PHE A 111 3.65 2.78 -3.62
C PHE A 111 4.65 1.72 -3.15
N MET A 112 4.94 1.68 -1.84
CA MET A 112 5.89 0.72 -1.27
C MET A 112 5.32 -0.68 -1.08
N GLY A 113 4.01 -0.85 -0.96
CA GLY A 113 3.37 -2.16 -0.69
C GLY A 113 2.70 -2.82 -1.90
N CYS A 114 2.43 -2.08 -2.98
CA CYS A 114 1.74 -2.61 -4.16
C CYS A 114 2.76 -3.00 -5.24
N PHE A 115 2.85 -4.30 -5.53
CA PHE A 115 3.73 -4.82 -6.58
C PHE A 115 3.48 -4.17 -7.94
N ALA A 116 2.22 -4.00 -8.31
CA ALA A 116 1.81 -3.38 -9.56
C ALA A 116 2.34 -1.94 -9.67
N CYS A 117 2.26 -1.17 -8.57
CA CYS A 117 2.77 0.19 -8.52
C CYS A 117 4.30 0.21 -8.60
N GLN A 118 4.98 -0.67 -7.86
CA GLN A 118 6.43 -0.81 -7.91
C GLN A 118 6.91 -1.11 -9.33
N THR A 119 6.34 -2.11 -9.99
CA THR A 119 6.73 -2.48 -11.36
C THR A 119 6.36 -1.39 -12.38
N PHE A 120 5.24 -0.71 -12.21
CA PHE A 120 4.86 0.43 -13.05
C PHE A 120 5.88 1.56 -12.99
N TRP A 121 6.25 2.03 -11.80
CA TRP A 121 7.20 3.13 -11.66
C TRP A 121 8.63 2.73 -12.01
N THR A 122 8.99 1.47 -11.77
CA THR A 122 10.26 0.91 -12.23
C THR A 122 10.30 0.85 -13.76
N ALA A 123 9.20 0.45 -14.41
CA ALA A 123 9.07 0.47 -15.86
C ALA A 123 9.18 1.90 -16.41
N VAL A 124 8.51 2.88 -15.80
CA VAL A 124 8.63 4.30 -16.19
C VAL A 124 10.08 4.77 -16.11
N ALA A 125 10.78 4.46 -15.00
CA ALA A 125 12.17 4.84 -14.81
C ALA A 125 13.11 4.18 -15.85
N VAL A 126 12.94 2.87 -16.09
CA VAL A 126 13.73 2.13 -17.08
C VAL A 126 13.42 2.63 -18.50
N PHE A 127 12.17 2.96 -18.80
CA PHE A 127 11.77 3.51 -20.09
C PHE A 127 12.40 4.89 -20.33
N ALA A 128 12.32 5.78 -19.34
CA ALA A 128 12.94 7.09 -19.39
C ALA A 128 14.46 7.02 -19.57
N LEU A 129 15.13 6.07 -18.90
CA LEU A 129 16.57 5.86 -19.03
C LEU A 129 16.99 5.25 -20.37
N THR A 130 16.15 4.39 -20.96
CA THR A 130 16.52 3.66 -22.18
C THR A 130 16.07 4.33 -23.48
N ARG A 131 14.98 5.11 -23.46
CA ARG A 131 14.43 5.77 -24.65
C ARG A 131 14.31 7.30 -24.55
N GLY A 132 14.55 7.87 -23.36
CA GLY A 132 14.33 9.29 -23.11
C GLY A 132 12.86 9.63 -22.86
N VAL A 133 12.61 10.87 -22.40
CA VAL A 133 11.27 11.35 -21.98
C VAL A 133 10.47 11.92 -23.17
N SER A 134 10.83 11.56 -24.41
CA SER A 134 10.31 12.19 -25.63
C SER A 134 8.86 11.84 -25.98
N GLY A 135 8.18 11.02 -25.18
CA GLY A 135 6.75 10.69 -25.34
C GLY A 135 6.13 10.21 -24.04
N LEU A 136 5.46 11.12 -23.32
CA LEU A 136 4.71 10.82 -22.10
C LEU A 136 3.62 9.74 -22.28
N PRO A 137 2.78 9.76 -23.34
CA PRO A 137 1.77 8.73 -23.53
C PRO A 137 2.39 7.36 -23.81
N ASP A 138 3.41 7.27 -24.66
CA ASP A 138 4.09 6.01 -24.99
C ASP A 138 4.76 5.39 -23.77
N CYS A 139 5.37 6.22 -22.93
CA CYS A 139 5.95 5.81 -21.66
C CYS A 139 4.89 5.27 -20.70
N CYS A 140 3.77 5.99 -20.52
CA CYS A 140 2.71 5.58 -19.59
C CYS A 140 2.01 4.29 -20.03
N PHE A 141 1.61 4.18 -21.31
CA PHE A 141 0.91 2.99 -21.80
C PHE A 141 1.81 1.77 -21.86
N SER A 142 3.08 1.92 -22.27
CA SER A 142 4.04 0.81 -22.24
C SER A 142 4.30 0.36 -20.81
N SER A 143 4.50 1.29 -19.87
CA SER A 143 4.71 0.97 -18.44
C SER A 143 3.49 0.29 -17.81
N ALA A 144 2.28 0.68 -18.19
CA ALA A 144 1.06 -0.01 -17.78
C ALA A 144 1.00 -1.44 -18.32
N GLY A 145 1.41 -1.66 -19.58
CA GLY A 145 1.54 -2.99 -20.17
C GLY A 145 2.54 -3.89 -19.41
N TYR A 146 3.72 -3.37 -19.10
CA TYR A 146 4.73 -4.08 -18.31
C TYR A 146 4.25 -4.40 -16.88
N SER A 147 3.54 -3.47 -16.23
CA SER A 147 2.94 -3.71 -14.91
C SER A 147 1.87 -4.81 -14.96
N GLY A 148 0.98 -4.78 -15.95
CA GLY A 148 -0.04 -5.81 -16.15
C GLY A 148 0.58 -7.20 -16.41
N ALA A 149 1.59 -7.28 -17.27
CA ALA A 149 2.31 -8.52 -17.54
C ALA A 149 3.05 -9.04 -16.30
N ALA A 150 3.62 -8.16 -15.48
CA ALA A 150 4.25 -8.53 -14.22
C ALA A 150 3.26 -9.13 -13.20
N ILE A 151 2.04 -8.59 -13.11
CA ILE A 151 0.98 -9.15 -12.25
C ILE A 151 0.54 -10.52 -12.75
N LEU A 152 0.35 -10.68 -14.06
CA LEU A 152 0.00 -11.97 -14.65
C LEU A 152 1.09 -13.02 -14.39
N LEU A 153 2.37 -12.66 -14.54
CA LEU A 153 3.49 -13.51 -14.18
C LEU A 153 3.48 -13.85 -12.68
N SER A 154 3.18 -12.88 -11.81
CA SER A 154 3.05 -13.10 -10.37
C SER A 154 1.91 -14.07 -10.03
N TYR A 155 0.77 -13.95 -10.71
CA TYR A 155 -0.38 -14.83 -10.53
C TYR A 155 -0.11 -16.26 -11.01
N VAL A 156 0.52 -16.40 -12.18
CA VAL A 156 0.81 -17.72 -12.79
C VAL A 156 1.93 -18.46 -12.07
N TYR A 157 3.02 -17.76 -11.68
CA TYR A 157 4.20 -18.38 -11.06
C TYR A 157 4.21 -18.28 -9.53
N GLY A 158 3.15 -17.76 -8.90
CA GLY A 158 3.08 -17.60 -7.44
C GLY A 158 4.15 -16.67 -6.86
N ILE A 159 4.72 -15.79 -7.68
CA ILE A 159 5.76 -14.86 -7.26
C ILE A 159 5.12 -13.82 -6.34
N ARG A 160 5.26 -14.00 -5.02
CA ARG A 160 4.74 -13.03 -4.05
C ARG A 160 5.59 -11.76 -4.05
N PRO A 161 4.96 -10.58 -3.96
CA PRO A 161 5.71 -9.35 -3.75
C PRO A 161 6.47 -9.36 -2.44
N ALA A 162 7.72 -8.87 -2.50
CA ALA A 162 8.48 -8.54 -1.31
C ALA A 162 7.76 -7.38 -0.60
N GLY A 163 7.43 -7.57 0.67
CA GLY A 163 6.72 -6.57 1.47
C GLY A 163 5.21 -6.78 1.59
N ALA A 164 4.65 -7.89 1.09
CA ALA A 164 3.46 -8.45 1.70
C ALA A 164 3.87 -8.92 3.11
N TYR A 165 3.96 -7.98 4.05
CA TYR A 165 3.68 -8.30 5.43
C TYR A 165 2.40 -9.11 5.36
N SER A 166 2.50 -10.40 5.67
CA SER A 166 1.36 -11.08 6.20
C SER A 166 0.79 -10.11 7.22
N THR A 167 -0.39 -9.54 6.95
CA THR A 167 -1.39 -9.59 8.02
C THR A 167 -1.30 -11.02 8.46
N GLU A 168 -0.54 -11.28 9.52
CA GLU A 168 -0.66 -12.50 10.29
C GLU A 168 -2.17 -12.65 10.37
N LYS A 169 -2.70 -13.67 9.67
CA LYS A 169 -3.91 -14.30 10.13
C LYS A 169 -3.62 -14.45 11.59
N ARG A 170 -4.35 -13.71 12.44
CA ARG A 170 -4.32 -13.94 13.88
C ARG A 170 -4.51 -15.44 13.98
N VAL A 171 -3.41 -16.16 14.22
CA VAL A 171 -3.47 -17.54 14.64
C VAL A 171 -4.16 -17.37 15.97
N ARG A 172 -5.46 -17.66 15.96
CA ARG A 172 -6.27 -17.74 17.15
C ARG A 172 -5.48 -18.70 18.04
N CYS A 173 -4.84 -18.17 19.08
CA CYS A 173 -4.19 -19.03 20.04
C CYS A 173 -5.32 -19.80 20.71
N GLU A 174 -5.55 -21.04 20.28
CA GLU A 174 -6.59 -21.91 20.83
C GLU A 174 -6.29 -22.30 22.29
N ASN A 175 -5.18 -21.84 22.88
CA ASN A 175 -4.73 -22.17 24.23
C ASN A 175 -4.48 -20.96 25.17
N CYS A 176 -4.95 -19.75 24.86
CA CYS A 176 -4.95 -18.68 25.87
C CYS A 176 -6.26 -18.67 26.66
N GLY A 177 -6.29 -19.54 27.68
CA GLY A 177 -7.07 -19.60 28.92
C GLY A 177 -8.37 -18.78 29.06
N ALA A 178 -9.42 -19.51 29.48
CA ALA A 178 -10.52 -18.97 30.28
C ALA A 178 -10.03 -18.31 31.58
#